data_AF-A0A1W1XWR3-F1
#
_entry.id   AF-A0A1W1XWR3-F1
#
_cell.length_a   1.000
_cell.length_b   1.000
_cell.length_c   1.000
_cell.angle_alpha   90.00
_cell.angle_beta   90.00
_cell.angle_gamma   90.00
#
_symmetry.space_group_name_H-M   'P 1'
#
loop_
_entity.id
_entity.type
_entity.pdbx_description
1 polymer ?
#
loop_
_entity_poly.entity_id
_entity_poly.type
_entity_poly.pdbx_seq_one_letter_code
_entity_poly.pdbx_strand_id
1 'polypeptide(L)'
;MDFGGAVSTVITISRSPDKPPLVWSDIVALCANDASLQLRDECGVGCKLGKRELYINFENGALWTDDLPRNDAAFDAALARLMAMARALDAQCCDEAGEDLLATATPAKRTHPLLMVLTTLLMLLAAPLMLLVLLIRMPYAMLQIAMNTRGKPGRRR
;
A
#
# COMPACT_ATOMS: atom_id res chain seq x y z
N MET A 1 41.87 3.73 9.00
CA MET A 1 41.01 2.90 9.86
C MET A 1 39.64 3.53 9.79
N ASP A 2 38.82 3.09 8.84
CA ASP A 2 37.44 3.56 8.74
C ASP A 2 36.64 2.85 9.83
N PHE A 3 36.22 3.62 10.83
CA PHE A 3 35.19 3.20 11.75
C PHE A 3 33.89 3.18 10.96
N GLY A 4 33.61 2.07 10.29
CA GLY A 4 32.27 1.71 9.82
C GLY A 4 31.37 1.49 11.04
N GLY A 5 31.13 2.56 11.81
CA GLY A 5 30.24 2.57 12.96
C GLY A 5 28.88 2.10 12.49
N ALA A 6 28.36 1.07 13.16
CA ALA A 6 27.00 0.63 12.92
C ALA A 6 26.09 1.85 13.05
N VAL A 7 25.46 2.25 11.95
CA VAL A 7 24.45 3.32 11.96
C VAL A 7 23.25 2.72 12.69
N SER A 8 23.13 3.04 13.97
CA SER A 8 21.92 2.79 14.73
C SER A 8 20.87 3.82 14.34
N THR A 9 19.60 3.49 14.55
CA THR A 9 18.50 4.41 14.29
C THR A 9 17.43 4.23 15.34
N VAL A 10 17.04 5.33 15.95
CA VAL A 10 15.85 5.43 16.78
C VAL A 10 14.62 5.59 15.90
N ILE A 11 13.62 4.74 16.11
CA ILE A 11 12.33 4.85 15.44
C ILE A 11 11.28 5.24 16.47
N THR A 12 10.50 6.25 16.16
CA THR A 12 9.46 6.79 17.04
C THR A 12 8.08 6.58 16.42
N ILE A 13 7.12 6.16 17.23
CA ILE A 13 5.70 6.10 16.86
C ILE A 13 4.96 7.13 17.69
N SER A 14 4.41 8.14 17.02
CA SER A 14 3.63 9.20 17.64
C SER A 14 2.46 9.57 16.75
N ARG A 15 1.39 10.09 17.35
CA ARG A 15 0.26 10.59 16.57
C ARG A 15 0.61 11.95 15.96
N SER A 16 -0.01 12.23 14.83
CA SER A 16 0.08 13.55 14.18
C SER A 16 -0.32 14.66 15.16
N PRO A 17 0.23 15.88 15.01
CA PRO A 17 0.00 16.99 15.94
C PRO A 17 -1.47 17.38 16.10
N ASP A 18 -2.32 17.02 15.13
CA ASP A 18 -3.77 17.28 15.16
C ASP A 18 -4.57 16.27 15.99
N LYS A 19 -3.94 15.20 16.48
CA LYS A 19 -4.58 14.12 17.25
C LYS A 19 -4.08 14.11 18.71
N PRO A 20 -4.89 13.62 19.66
CA PRO A 20 -4.44 13.48 21.05
C PRO A 20 -3.25 12.50 21.12
N PRO A 21 -2.27 12.73 22.01
CA PRO A 21 -1.10 11.86 22.15
C PRO A 21 -1.50 10.43 22.50
N LEU A 22 -0.58 9.48 22.29
CA LEU A 22 -0.81 8.10 22.69
C LEU A 22 -0.94 8.03 24.21
N VAL A 23 -1.89 7.24 24.68
CA VAL A 23 -2.08 6.97 26.11
C VAL A 23 -1.82 5.51 26.40
N TRP A 24 -1.48 5.18 27.64
CA TRP A 24 -1.14 3.80 28.02
C TRP A 24 -2.25 2.79 27.70
N SER A 25 -3.52 3.20 27.81
CA SER A 25 -4.66 2.35 27.43
C SER A 25 -4.64 1.93 25.96
N ASP A 26 -4.12 2.77 25.07
CA ASP A 26 -3.96 2.44 23.65
C ASP A 26 -2.92 1.33 23.46
N ILE A 27 -1.84 1.37 24.27
CA ILE A 27 -0.77 0.38 24.26
C ILE A 27 -1.25 -0.97 24.81
N VAL A 28 -2.04 -0.93 25.89
CA VAL A 28 -2.68 -2.12 26.46
C VAL A 28 -3.62 -2.77 25.43
N ALA A 29 -4.45 -1.96 24.75
CA ALA A 29 -5.34 -2.45 23.71
C ALA A 29 -4.56 -3.02 22.51
N LEU A 30 -3.45 -2.41 22.13
CA LEU A 30 -2.56 -2.92 21.09
C LEU A 30 -2.01 -4.31 21.45
N CYS A 31 -1.49 -4.48 22.67
CA CYS A 31 -0.94 -5.76 23.13
C CYS A 31 -2.03 -6.83 23.29
N ALA A 32 -3.25 -6.45 23.69
CA ALA A 32 -4.37 -7.37 23.77
C ALA A 32 -4.78 -7.93 22.39
N ASN A 33 -4.59 -7.13 21.33
CA ASN A 33 -4.94 -7.50 19.96
C ASN A 33 -3.80 -8.19 19.19
N ASP A 34 -2.58 -8.15 19.70
CA ASP A 34 -1.41 -8.70 19.02
C ASP A 34 -0.56 -9.57 19.97
N ALA A 35 -0.69 -10.89 19.82
CA ALA A 35 -0.01 -11.87 20.65
C ALA A 35 1.53 -11.87 20.55
N SER A 36 2.11 -11.17 19.57
CA SER A 36 3.57 -11.00 19.47
C SER A 36 4.10 -9.94 20.42
N LEU A 37 3.21 -9.09 20.95
CA LEU A 37 3.52 -8.02 21.87
C LEU A 37 3.24 -8.50 23.29
N GLN A 38 4.12 -8.11 24.21
CA GLN A 38 3.98 -8.38 25.63
C GLN A 38 4.20 -7.08 26.38
N LEU A 39 3.24 -6.70 27.22
CA LEU A 39 3.45 -5.66 28.21
C LEU A 39 4.53 -6.14 29.17
N ARG A 40 5.58 -5.35 29.36
CA ARG A 40 6.68 -5.69 30.27
C ARG A 40 6.57 -4.95 31.59
N ASP A 41 6.37 -3.65 31.53
CA ASP A 41 6.16 -2.77 32.67
C ASP A 41 5.13 -1.67 32.29
N GLU A 42 4.95 -0.66 33.15
CA GLU A 42 4.03 0.47 32.90
C GLU A 42 4.58 1.46 31.85
N CYS A 43 5.78 1.22 31.33
CA CYS A 43 6.52 2.15 30.48
C CYS A 43 7.03 1.50 29.18
N GLY A 44 6.65 0.26 28.87
CA GLY A 44 7.25 -0.42 27.73
C GLY A 44 6.62 -1.73 27.30
N VAL A 45 6.88 -2.04 26.04
CA VAL A 45 6.36 -3.19 25.32
C VAL A 45 7.53 -4.03 24.79
N GLY A 46 7.54 -5.31 25.13
CA GLY A 46 8.39 -6.30 24.50
C GLY A 46 7.75 -6.84 23.22
N CYS A 47 8.54 -6.96 22.15
CA CYS A 47 8.12 -7.58 20.91
C CYS A 47 9.09 -8.67 20.48
N LYS A 48 8.58 -9.88 20.21
CA LYS A 48 9.42 -10.99 19.71
C LYS A 48 9.63 -10.89 18.20
N LEU A 49 10.89 -10.88 17.79
CA LEU A 49 11.35 -10.89 16.40
C LEU A 49 12.19 -12.15 16.18
N GLY A 50 11.51 -13.29 16.01
CA GLY A 50 12.16 -14.59 15.91
C GLY A 50 12.87 -14.98 17.21
N LYS A 51 14.21 -15.00 17.20
CA LYS A 51 15.04 -15.32 18.38
C LYS A 51 15.41 -14.09 19.22
N ARG A 52 15.13 -12.88 18.73
CA ARG A 52 15.41 -11.63 19.43
C ARG A 52 14.14 -11.07 20.04
N GLU A 53 14.31 -10.31 21.10
CA GLU A 53 13.26 -9.52 21.71
C GLU A 53 13.64 -8.05 21.58
N LEU A 54 12.74 -7.26 21.01
CA LEU A 54 12.85 -5.82 20.88
C LEU A 54 12.09 -5.19 22.04
N TYR A 55 12.73 -4.25 22.73
CA TYR A 55 12.08 -3.41 23.72
C TYR A 55 11.66 -2.09 23.09
N ILE A 56 10.42 -1.69 23.35
CA ILE A 56 9.83 -0.46 22.84
C ILE A 56 9.37 0.33 24.05
N ASN A 57 10.02 1.46 24.30
CA ASN A 57 9.70 2.35 25.40
C ASN A 57 8.45 3.15 25.08
N PHE A 58 7.67 3.48 26.10
CA PHE A 58 6.52 4.38 26.05
C PHE A 58 6.74 5.53 27.02
N GLU A 59 6.91 6.73 26.49
CA GLU A 59 7.06 7.94 27.28
C GLU A 59 6.56 9.16 26.51
N ASN A 60 6.09 10.20 27.21
CA ASN A 60 5.65 11.46 26.62
C ASN A 60 4.60 11.30 25.50
N GLY A 61 3.78 10.25 25.57
CA GLY A 61 2.74 9.97 24.59
C GLY A 61 3.27 9.49 23.22
N ALA A 62 4.48 8.94 23.20
CA ALA A 62 5.09 8.32 22.04
C ALA A 62 5.70 6.95 22.42
N LEU A 63 5.77 6.05 21.44
CA LEU A 63 6.60 4.85 21.54
C LEU A 63 7.93 5.11 20.85
N TRP A 64 9.02 4.59 21.38
CA TRP A 64 10.32 4.69 20.72
C TRP A 64 11.17 3.45 20.99
N THR A 65 12.04 3.12 20.06
CA THR A 65 12.99 2.02 20.20
C THR A 65 14.36 2.54 20.60
N ASP A 66 15.11 1.73 21.35
CA ASP A 66 16.56 1.95 21.44
C ASP A 66 17.21 1.84 20.05
N ASP A 67 18.50 2.20 19.99
CA ASP A 67 19.37 2.12 18.83
C ASP A 67 19.24 0.80 18.05
N LEU A 68 18.45 0.82 16.97
CA LEU A 68 18.28 -0.33 16.07
C LEU A 68 19.39 -0.34 15.02
N PRO A 69 20.21 -1.39 14.92
CA PRO A 69 21.29 -1.45 13.93
C PRO A 69 20.73 -1.63 12.51
N ARG A 70 20.93 -0.65 11.62
CA ARG A 70 20.36 -0.66 10.24
C ARG A 70 20.84 -1.80 9.34
N ASN A 71 22.03 -2.35 9.57
CA ASN A 71 22.67 -3.34 8.68
C ASN A 71 22.33 -4.80 9.00
N ASP A 72 21.30 -5.06 9.81
CA ASP A 72 20.91 -6.41 10.23
C ASP A 72 19.58 -6.80 9.58
N ALA A 73 19.42 -8.06 9.14
CA ALA A 73 18.12 -8.57 8.68
C ALA A 73 17.03 -8.48 9.77
N ALA A 74 17.44 -8.40 11.04
CA ALA A 74 16.54 -8.11 12.15
C ALA A 74 15.96 -6.69 12.11
N PHE A 75 16.63 -5.73 11.45
CA PHE A 75 16.15 -4.35 11.28
C PHE A 75 14.88 -4.31 10.45
N ASP A 76 14.87 -4.95 9.28
CA ASP A 76 13.69 -4.95 8.41
C ASP A 76 12.48 -5.60 9.11
N ALA A 77 12.71 -6.67 9.87
CA ALA A 77 11.68 -7.31 10.67
C ALA A 77 11.18 -6.39 11.79
N ALA A 78 12.09 -5.69 12.48
CA ALA A 78 11.77 -4.71 13.53
C ALA A 78 11.02 -3.50 12.99
N LEU A 79 11.36 -3.03 11.79
CA LEU A 79 10.70 -1.92 11.12
C LEU A 79 9.28 -2.32 10.68
N ALA A 80 9.12 -3.50 10.06
CA ALA A 80 7.82 -3.98 9.57
C ALA A 80 6.76 -4.14 10.68
N ARG A 81 7.07 -4.94 11.72
CA ARG A 81 7.29 -4.34 13.03
C ARG A 81 6.46 -3.14 13.52
N LEU A 82 7.24 -2.12 13.83
CA LEU A 82 6.85 -0.80 14.30
C LEU A 82 5.83 -0.15 13.35
N MET A 83 5.98 -0.33 12.04
CA MET A 83 5.00 0.16 11.06
C MET A 83 3.61 -0.46 11.24
N ALA A 84 3.52 -1.75 11.56
CA ALA A 84 2.25 -2.41 11.85
C ALA A 84 1.62 -1.86 13.15
N MET A 85 2.44 -1.62 14.18
CA MET A 85 1.99 -1.01 15.43
C MET A 85 1.48 0.41 15.21
N ALA A 86 2.22 1.23 14.47
CA ALA A 86 1.83 2.59 14.12
C ALA A 86 0.50 2.63 13.36
N ARG A 87 0.28 1.73 12.40
CA ARG A 87 -1.02 1.59 11.71
C ARG A 87 -2.16 1.22 12.66
N ALA A 88 -1.93 0.28 13.58
CA ALA A 88 -2.95 -0.14 14.54
C ALA A 88 -3.32 0.98 15.54
N LEU A 89 -2.36 1.84 15.87
CA LEU A 89 -2.55 2.99 16.75
C LEU A 89 -3.01 4.27 16.03
N ASP A 90 -3.20 4.20 14.70
CA ASP A 90 -3.52 5.35 13.84
C ASP A 90 -2.51 6.51 14.05
N ALA A 91 -1.24 6.12 14.12
CA ALA A 91 -0.06 6.94 14.41
C ALA A 91 0.93 6.91 13.23
N GLN A 92 1.90 7.82 13.28
CA GLN A 92 3.00 7.94 12.33
C GLN A 92 4.21 7.14 12.85
N CYS A 93 5.04 6.66 11.93
CA CYS A 93 6.25 5.91 12.27
C CYS A 93 7.43 6.71 11.74
N CYS A 94 8.05 7.53 12.58
CA CYS A 94 9.08 8.47 12.19
C CYS A 94 10.48 7.89 12.45
N ASP A 95 11.42 8.19 11.57
CA ASP A 95 12.85 8.00 11.84
C ASP A 95 13.45 9.17 12.65
N GLU A 96 14.76 9.15 12.87
CA GLU A 96 15.50 10.20 13.57
C GLU A 96 15.43 11.57 12.89
N ALA A 97 15.23 11.61 11.57
CA ALA A 97 15.05 12.85 10.82
C ALA A 97 13.61 13.40 10.94
N GLY A 98 12.71 12.65 11.58
CA GLY A 98 11.29 12.96 11.67
C GLY A 98 10.53 12.62 10.39
N GLU A 99 11.12 11.86 9.47
CA GLU A 99 10.44 11.45 8.24
C GLU A 99 9.48 10.29 8.51
N ASP A 100 8.23 10.44 8.07
CA ASP A 100 7.22 9.40 8.22
C ASP A 100 7.49 8.22 7.27
N LEU A 101 7.99 7.13 7.84
CA LEU A 101 8.32 5.89 7.16
C LEU A 101 7.08 5.18 6.61
N LEU A 102 5.88 5.44 7.17
CA LEU A 102 4.64 4.90 6.61
C LEU A 102 4.23 5.59 5.32
N ALA A 103 4.51 6.90 5.19
CA ALA A 103 4.20 7.67 4.00
C ALA A 103 5.15 7.34 2.84
N THR A 104 6.42 7.08 3.15
CA THR A 104 7.44 6.69 2.17
C THR A 104 7.35 5.21 1.78
N ALA A 105 6.85 4.36 2.68
CA ALA A 105 6.40 3.01 2.36
C ALA A 105 5.10 3.02 1.57
N THR A 106 5.17 3.61 0.36
CA THR A 106 4.16 3.41 -0.66
C THR A 106 3.84 1.91 -0.71
N PRO A 107 2.58 1.50 -0.52
CA PRO A 107 2.23 0.12 -0.73
C PRO A 107 2.58 -0.15 -2.19
N ALA A 108 3.57 -1.01 -2.43
CA ALA A 108 3.73 -1.62 -3.74
C ALA A 108 2.33 -2.05 -4.13
N LYS A 109 1.73 -1.37 -5.12
CA LYS A 109 0.37 -1.63 -5.58
C LYS A 109 0.32 -3.13 -5.77
N ARG A 110 -0.34 -3.84 -4.83
CA ARG A 110 -0.72 -5.23 -5.00
C ARG A 110 -1.71 -5.16 -6.14
N THR A 111 -1.17 -5.23 -7.35
CA THR A 111 -1.88 -5.41 -8.58
C THR A 111 -2.56 -6.75 -8.40
N HIS A 112 -3.79 -6.70 -7.90
CA HIS A 112 -4.60 -7.88 -7.72
C HIS A 112 -4.64 -8.57 -9.08
N PRO A 113 -4.11 -9.80 -9.22
CA PRO A 113 -4.08 -10.49 -10.52
C PRO A 113 -5.48 -10.63 -11.10
N LEU A 114 -6.50 -10.66 -10.24
CA LEU A 114 -7.93 -10.63 -10.58
C LEU A 114 -8.35 -9.38 -11.38
N LEU A 115 -7.80 -8.19 -11.06
CA LEU A 115 -8.11 -6.94 -11.75
C LEU A 115 -7.43 -6.86 -13.13
N MET A 116 -6.24 -7.44 -13.26
CA MET A 116 -5.58 -7.62 -14.57
C MET A 116 -6.31 -8.67 -15.43
N VAL A 117 -6.77 -9.77 -14.84
CA VAL A 117 -7.56 -10.78 -15.58
C VAL A 117 -8.89 -10.20 -16.02
N LEU A 118 -9.58 -9.43 -15.18
CA LEU A 118 -10.87 -8.81 -15.54
C LEU A 118 -10.73 -7.80 -16.69
N THR A 119 -9.69 -6.96 -16.65
CA THR A 119 -9.46 -5.95 -17.70
C THR A 119 -9.01 -6.58 -19.02
N THR A 120 -8.18 -7.61 -18.99
CA THR A 120 -7.78 -8.36 -20.19
C THR A 120 -8.93 -9.15 -20.80
N LEU A 121 -9.79 -9.78 -19.98
CA LEU A 121 -10.98 -10.49 -20.46
C LEU A 121 -11.99 -9.54 -21.12
N LEU A 122 -12.19 -8.34 -20.54
CA LEU A 122 -13.08 -7.32 -21.10
C LEU A 122 -12.60 -6.83 -22.48
N MET A 123 -11.30 -6.57 -22.62
CA MET A 123 -10.69 -6.19 -23.91
C MET A 123 -10.80 -7.31 -24.95
N LEU A 124 -10.58 -8.56 -24.54
CA LEU A 124 -10.67 -9.72 -25.42
C LEU A 124 -12.09 -9.96 -25.96
N LEU A 125 -13.12 -9.65 -25.16
CA LEU A 125 -14.53 -9.76 -25.56
C LEU A 125 -15.01 -8.58 -26.41
N ALA A 126 -14.48 -7.38 -26.19
CA ALA A 126 -14.93 -6.18 -26.90
C ALA A 126 -14.49 -6.15 -28.39
N ALA A 127 -13.28 -6.60 -28.69
CA ALA A 127 -12.72 -6.61 -30.05
C ALA A 127 -13.54 -7.46 -31.06
N PRO A 128 -13.90 -8.73 -30.78
CA PRO A 128 -14.68 -9.53 -31.72
C PRO A 128 -16.13 -9.04 -31.84
N LEU A 129 -16.69 -8.42 -30.80
CA LEU A 129 -18.03 -7.83 -30.83
C LEU A 129 -18.10 -6.62 -31.78
N MET A 130 -17.09 -5.74 -31.74
CA MET A 130 -16.98 -4.63 -32.68
C MET A 130 -16.78 -5.11 -34.12
N LEU A 131 -15.97 -6.16 -34.33
CA LEU A 131 -15.80 -6.79 -35.64
C LEU A 131 -17.12 -7.36 -36.18
N LEU A 132 -17.89 -8.05 -35.33
CA LEU A 132 -19.19 -8.61 -35.69
C LEU A 132 -20.19 -7.52 -36.10
N VAL A 133 -20.27 -6.43 -35.33
CA VAL A 133 -21.12 -5.27 -35.67
C VAL A 133 -20.72 -4.66 -37.02
N LEU A 134 -19.41 -4.55 -37.29
CA LEU A 134 -18.91 -4.01 -38.54
C LEU A 134 -19.24 -4.91 -39.74
N LEU A 135 -19.12 -6.24 -39.57
CA LEU A 135 -19.47 -7.24 -40.58
C LEU A 135 -20.98 -7.25 -40.88
N ILE A 136 -21.84 -7.01 -39.88
CA ILE A 136 -23.29 -6.89 -40.09
C ILE A 136 -23.64 -5.57 -40.78
N ARG A 137 -22.93 -4.47 -40.48
CA ARG A 137 -23.19 -3.14 -41.03
C ARG A 137 -22.69 -2.97 -42.47
N MET A 138 -21.62 -3.64 -42.86
CA MET A 138 -21.03 -3.60 -44.22
C MET A 138 -22.02 -3.93 -45.36
N PRO A 139 -22.78 -5.04 -45.33
CA PRO A 139 -23.73 -5.35 -46.40
C PRO A 139 -24.89 -4.36 -46.46
N TYR A 140 -25.31 -3.81 -45.31
CA TYR A 140 -26.33 -2.75 -45.26
C TYR A 140 -25.85 -1.45 -45.94
N ALA A 141 -24.60 -1.05 -45.70
CA ALA A 141 -24.03 0.13 -46.35
C ALA A 141 -23.88 -0.07 -47.87
N MET A 142 -23.41 -1.25 -48.32
CA MET A 142 -23.32 -1.56 -49.75
C MET A 142 -24.70 -1.59 -50.42
N LEU A 143 -25.73 -2.12 -49.76
CA LEU A 143 -27.10 -2.14 -50.30
C LEU A 143 -27.66 -0.72 -50.45
N GLN A 144 -27.42 0.17 -49.48
CA GLN A 144 -27.84 1.57 -49.58
C GLN A 144 -27.15 2.32 -50.72
N ILE A 145 -25.85 2.07 -50.96
CA ILE A 145 -25.11 2.66 -52.08
C ILE A 145 -25.62 2.12 -53.42
N ALA A 146 -25.91 0.83 -53.52
CA ALA A 146 -26.48 0.22 -54.73
C ALA A 146 -27.89 0.75 -55.05
N MET A 147 -28.70 1.05 -54.03
CA MET A 147 -30.02 1.66 -54.21
C MET A 147 -29.93 3.13 -54.63
N ASN A 148 -29.01 3.91 -54.06
CA ASN A 148 -28.83 5.33 -54.42
C ASN A 148 -28.24 5.54 -55.83
N THR A 149 -27.54 4.55 -56.39
CA THR A 149 -26.96 4.63 -57.74
C THR A 149 -27.94 4.28 -58.86
N ARG A 150 -29.08 3.64 -58.56
CA ARG A 150 -30.16 3.37 -59.54
C ARG A 150 -31.09 4.58 -59.82
N GLY A 151 -30.93 5.69 -59.10
CA GLY A 151 -31.86 6.83 -59.12
C GLY A 151 -31.54 8.00 -60.07
N LYS A 152 -30.60 7.87 -61.02
CA LYS A 152 -30.35 8.93 -62.02
C LYS A 152 -30.76 8.49 -63.43
N PRO A 153 -32.04 8.60 -63.82
CA PRO A 153 -32.39 8.63 -65.23
C PRO A 153 -31.79 9.88 -65.87
N GLY A 154 -31.12 9.68 -67.00
CA GLY A 154 -30.33 10.67 -67.70
C GLY A 154 -31.10 11.96 -68.00
N ARG A 155 -30.53 13.07 -67.56
CA ARG A 155 -30.89 14.42 -68.01
C ARG A 155 -30.37 14.58 -69.45
N ARG A 156 -31.11 14.07 -70.43
CA ARG A 156 -30.91 14.46 -71.83
C ARG A 156 -31.31 15.94 -71.97
N ARG A 157 -30.42 16.67 -72.63
CA ARG A 157 -30.56 18.07 -73.02
C ARG A 157 -31.82 18.31 -73.81
#